data_AF-A0A5K3EKV1-F1
#
_entry.id   AF-A0A5K3EKV1-F1
#
_cell.length_a   1.000
_cell.length_b   1.000
_cell.length_c   1.000
_cell.angle_alpha   90.00
_cell.angle_beta   90.00
_cell.angle_gamma   90.00
#
_symmetry.space_group_name_H-M   'P 1'
#
loop_
_entity.id
_entity.type
_entity.pdbx_description
1 polymer ?
#
loop_
_entity_poly.entity_id
_entity_poly.type
_entity_poly.pdbx_seq_one_letter_code
_entity_poly.pdbx_strand_id
1 'polypeptide(L)'
;MQHSESDYVQRVLGEPLKDALAAIVLYQPLDPIEFLANYLRYWAVKVRDYRRSERIRVEEEERRRQAELKRVRELTDKKSSLSTDKMRFEVAHFVLEEVIEMGTDVVFKAWKKAELERRKAEKAAQRAAKEAEEEGEDEEEEED
;
A
#
# COMPACT_ATOMS: atom_id res chain seq x y z
N MET A 1 37.51 -23.99 -29.17
CA MET A 1 37.30 -24.86 -27.99
C MET A 1 37.18 -23.96 -26.78
N GLN A 2 36.06 -24.02 -26.07
CA GLN A 2 35.82 -23.17 -24.90
C GLN A 2 36.81 -23.55 -23.78
N HIS A 3 37.50 -22.58 -23.21
CA HIS A 3 38.48 -22.73 -22.13
C HIS A 3 37.81 -23.01 -20.76
N SER A 4 36.71 -23.77 -20.73
CA SER A 4 35.88 -23.98 -19.53
C SER A 4 36.66 -24.59 -18.36
N GLU A 5 37.60 -25.49 -18.65
CA GLU A 5 38.48 -26.10 -17.65
C GLU A 5 39.50 -25.10 -17.10
N SER A 6 40.08 -24.25 -17.98
CA SER A 6 41.03 -23.21 -17.58
C SER A 6 40.34 -22.17 -16.69
N ASP A 7 39.14 -21.74 -17.06
CA ASP A 7 38.34 -20.79 -16.29
C ASP A 7 37.95 -21.37 -14.93
N TYR A 8 37.60 -22.66 -14.89
CA TYR A 8 37.30 -23.37 -13.65
C TYR A 8 38.53 -23.45 -12.74
N VAL A 9 39.69 -23.83 -13.26
CA VAL A 9 40.95 -23.91 -12.50
C VAL A 9 41.36 -22.52 -12.00
N GLN A 10 41.25 -21.49 -12.83
CA GLN A 10 41.59 -20.13 -12.43
C GLN A 10 40.67 -19.61 -11.32
N ARG A 11 39.37 -19.92 -11.39
CA ARG A 11 38.40 -19.52 -10.36
C ARG A 11 38.61 -20.25 -9.02
N VAL A 12 38.93 -21.54 -9.06
CA VAL A 12 39.04 -22.36 -7.84
C VAL A 12 40.43 -22.28 -7.22
N LEU A 13 41.47 -22.32 -8.04
CA LEU A 13 42.86 -22.46 -7.60
C LEU A 13 43.75 -21.26 -7.95
N GLY A 14 43.26 -20.26 -8.67
CA GLY A 14 44.09 -19.12 -9.13
C GLY A 14 44.75 -18.35 -7.99
N GLU A 15 43.96 -17.85 -7.04
CA GLU A 15 44.47 -17.17 -5.85
C GLU A 15 45.37 -18.05 -4.97
N PRO A 16 44.95 -19.26 -4.52
CA PRO A 16 45.79 -20.06 -3.63
C PRO A 16 47.10 -20.51 -4.29
N LEU A 17 47.09 -20.85 -5.59
CA LEU A 17 48.33 -21.19 -6.29
C LEU A 17 49.25 -19.98 -6.43
N LYS A 18 48.71 -18.81 -6.77
CA LYS A 18 49.50 -17.58 -6.87
C LYS A 18 50.20 -17.26 -5.55
N ASP A 19 49.47 -17.31 -4.44
CA ASP A 19 50.01 -16.98 -3.12
C ASP A 19 51.02 -18.05 -2.65
N ALA A 20 50.73 -19.33 -2.88
CA ALA A 20 51.63 -20.42 -2.52
C ALA A 20 52.95 -20.37 -3.31
N LEU A 21 52.88 -20.09 -4.61
CA LEU A 21 54.07 -19.93 -5.46
C LEU A 21 54.89 -18.71 -5.03
N ALA A 22 54.25 -17.59 -4.69
CA ALA A 22 54.95 -16.43 -4.13
C ALA A 22 55.65 -16.77 -2.79
N ALA A 23 54.99 -17.55 -1.93
CA ALA A 23 55.57 -18.02 -0.68
C ALA A 23 56.78 -18.95 -0.91
N ILE A 24 56.74 -19.83 -1.92
CA ILE A 24 57.90 -20.68 -2.28
C ILE A 24 59.09 -19.83 -2.70
N VAL A 25 58.87 -18.82 -3.54
CA VAL A 25 59.94 -17.90 -3.97
C VAL A 25 60.55 -17.15 -2.77
N LEU A 26 59.71 -16.76 -1.81
CA LEU A 26 60.14 -16.01 -0.63
C LEU A 26 60.89 -16.87 0.41
N TYR A 27 60.35 -18.04 0.75
CA TYR A 27 60.85 -18.87 1.84
C TYR A 27 61.85 -19.94 1.39
N GLN A 28 61.93 -20.22 0.09
CA GLN A 28 62.80 -21.23 -0.51
C GLN A 28 62.85 -22.54 0.31
N PRO A 29 61.70 -23.20 0.50
CA PRO A 29 61.62 -24.42 1.30
C PRO A 29 62.49 -25.53 0.69
N LEU A 30 63.04 -26.39 1.55
CA LEU A 30 63.86 -27.54 1.14
C LEU A 30 63.09 -28.50 0.21
N ASP A 31 61.79 -28.66 0.46
CA ASP A 31 60.86 -29.37 -0.43
C ASP A 31 59.70 -28.43 -0.85
N PRO A 32 59.80 -27.81 -2.03
CA PRO A 32 58.75 -26.93 -2.56
C PRO A 32 57.44 -27.64 -2.87
N ILE A 33 57.47 -28.92 -3.20
CA ILE A 33 56.27 -29.69 -3.57
C ILE A 33 55.48 -30.01 -2.31
N GLU A 34 56.15 -30.49 -1.26
CA GLU A 34 55.54 -30.72 0.04
C GLU A 34 55.02 -29.42 0.67
N PHE A 35 55.79 -28.34 0.56
CA PHE A 35 55.36 -27.02 1.03
C PHE A 35 54.08 -26.56 0.32
N LEU A 36 54.02 -26.67 -1.01
CA LEU A 36 52.85 -26.33 -1.81
C LEU A 36 51.62 -27.12 -1.39
N ALA A 37 51.75 -28.44 -1.24
CA ALA A 37 50.65 -29.32 -0.85
C ALA A 37 50.10 -28.95 0.54
N ASN A 38 50.99 -28.69 1.50
CA ASN A 38 50.60 -28.26 2.85
C ASN A 38 49.94 -26.88 2.86
N TYR A 39 50.45 -25.93 2.06
CA TYR A 39 49.88 -24.59 1.93
C TYR A 39 48.46 -24.64 1.35
N LEU A 40 48.26 -25.36 0.24
CA LEU A 40 46.95 -25.50 -0.40
C LEU A 40 45.96 -26.22 0.52
N ARG A 41 46.40 -27.25 1.26
CA ARG A 41 45.58 -27.91 2.28
C ARG A 41 45.12 -26.95 3.36
N TYR A 42 46.05 -26.15 3.90
CA TYR A 42 45.74 -25.15 4.90
C TYR A 42 44.75 -24.10 4.37
N TRP A 43 45.00 -23.57 3.17
CA TRP A 43 44.15 -22.59 2.52
C TRP A 43 42.73 -23.11 2.31
N ALA A 44 42.58 -24.34 1.82
CA ALA A 44 41.28 -24.96 1.56
C ALA A 44 40.41 -25.10 2.82
N VAL A 45 41.01 -25.28 3.99
CA VAL A 45 40.29 -25.32 5.27
C VAL A 45 40.04 -23.90 5.77
N LYS A 46 41.10 -23.11 5.97
CA LYS A 46 41.00 -21.81 6.63
C LYS A 46 40.26 -20.76 5.82
N VAL A 47 40.56 -20.63 4.53
CA VAL A 47 39.99 -19.56 3.69
C VAL A 47 38.56 -19.89 3.30
N ARG A 48 38.24 -21.16 3.08
CA ARG A 48 36.84 -21.59 2.85
C ARG A 48 35.97 -21.28 4.05
N ASP A 49 36.43 -21.63 5.25
CA ASP A 49 35.66 -21.44 6.48
C ASP A 49 35.53 -19.94 6.79
N TYR A 50 36.60 -19.17 6.65
CA TYR A 50 36.55 -17.70 6.78
C TYR A 50 35.60 -17.04 5.78
N ARG A 51 35.68 -17.37 4.49
CA ARG A 51 34.78 -16.83 3.45
C ARG A 51 33.32 -17.23 3.66
N ARG A 52 33.07 -18.39 4.26
CA ARG A 52 31.72 -18.83 4.62
C ARG A 52 31.20 -18.01 5.79
N SER A 53 31.98 -17.88 6.86
CA SER A 53 31.61 -17.10 8.04
C SER A 53 31.38 -15.62 7.70
N GLU A 54 32.23 -15.03 6.86
CA GLU A 54 32.07 -13.62 6.49
C GLU A 54 30.83 -13.39 5.63
N ARG A 55 30.49 -14.30 4.71
CA ARG A 55 29.22 -14.24 3.97
C ARG A 55 28.01 -14.30 4.88
N ILE A 56 28.02 -15.19 5.87
CA ILE A 56 26.94 -15.30 6.86
C ILE A 56 26.81 -14.00 7.66
N ARG A 57 27.92 -13.41 8.11
CA ARG A 57 27.92 -12.13 8.84
C ARG A 57 27.31 -10.99 8.01
N VAL A 58 27.71 -10.87 6.74
CA VAL A 58 27.18 -9.85 5.84
C VAL A 58 25.68 -10.05 5.62
N GLU A 59 25.23 -11.28 5.37
CA GLU A 59 23.80 -11.59 5.18
C GLU A 59 22.97 -11.29 6.45
N GLU A 60 23.50 -11.60 7.63
CA GLU A 60 22.85 -11.26 8.90
C GLU A 60 22.74 -9.75 9.12
N GLU A 61 23.79 -8.99 8.78
CA GLU A 61 23.78 -7.54 8.90
C GLU A 61 22.77 -6.91 7.93
N GLU A 62 22.72 -7.37 6.68
CA GLU A 62 21.72 -6.93 5.71
C GLU A 62 20.30 -7.26 6.18
N ARG A 63 20.07 -8.46 6.72
CA ARG A 63 18.77 -8.85 7.28
C ARG A 63 18.36 -7.94 8.44
N ARG A 64 19.30 -7.57 9.31
CA ARG A 64 19.06 -6.62 10.42
C ARG A 64 18.68 -5.24 9.89
N ARG A 65 19.43 -4.70 8.92
CA ARG A 65 19.13 -3.40 8.29
C ARG A 65 17.73 -3.41 7.65
N GLN A 66 17.38 -4.48 6.94
CA GLN A 66 16.04 -4.60 6.35
C GLN A 66 14.92 -4.66 7.40
N ALA A 67 15.14 -5.38 8.51
CA ALA A 67 14.17 -5.44 9.60
C ALA A 67 13.97 -4.08 10.27
N GLU A 68 15.05 -3.31 10.45
CA GLU A 68 14.99 -1.95 11.00
C GLU A 68 14.25 -1.00 10.06
N LEU A 69 14.55 -1.02 8.76
CA LEU A 69 13.85 -0.22 7.76
C LEU A 69 12.35 -0.51 7.73
N LYS A 70 11.96 -1.78 7.83
CA LYS A 70 10.53 -2.17 7.93
C LYS A 70 9.87 -1.55 9.16
N ARG A 71 10.52 -1.61 10.33
CA ARG A 71 9.99 -0.99 11.56
C ARG A 71 9.83 0.51 11.42
N VAL A 72 10.82 1.21 10.87
CA VAL A 72 10.75 2.66 10.65
C VAL A 72 9.61 3.01 9.71
N ARG A 73 9.44 2.24 8.63
CA ARG A 73 8.33 2.43 7.69
C ARG A 73 6.98 2.22 8.36
N GLU A 74 6.79 1.13 9.09
CA GLU A 74 5.55 0.86 9.83
C GLU A 74 5.21 1.97 10.84
N LEU A 75 6.21 2.49 11.55
CA LEU A 75 6.01 3.61 12.47
C LEU A 75 5.63 4.90 11.74
N THR A 76 6.22 5.14 10.58
CA THR A 76 5.91 6.30 9.73
C THR A 76 4.51 6.20 9.15
N ASP A 77 4.15 5.04 8.62
CA ASP A 77 2.83 4.76 8.07
C ASP A 77 1.76 4.93 9.16
N LYS A 78 1.96 4.36 10.36
CA LYS A 78 1.04 4.55 11.50
C LYS A 78 0.88 6.01 11.90
N LYS A 79 1.97 6.79 11.93
CA LYS A 79 1.89 8.23 12.24
C LYS A 79 1.12 8.99 11.16
N SER A 80 1.38 8.68 9.89
CA SER A 80 0.70 9.31 8.76
C SER A 80 -0.80 8.96 8.70
N SER A 81 -1.17 7.71 9.03
CA SER A 81 -2.56 7.27 9.08
C SER A 81 -3.30 7.97 10.21
N LEU A 82 -2.72 8.03 11.41
CA LEU A 82 -3.30 8.75 12.55
C LEU A 82 -3.50 10.23 12.25
N SER A 83 -2.54 10.87 11.59
CA SER A 83 -2.67 12.28 11.17
C SER A 83 -3.79 12.46 10.15
N THR A 84 -3.90 11.54 9.19
CA THR A 84 -4.94 11.60 8.15
C THR A 84 -6.32 11.35 8.74
N ASP A 85 -6.45 10.38 9.64
CA ASP A 85 -7.72 10.06 10.31
C ASP A 85 -8.17 11.22 11.19
N LYS A 86 -7.24 11.88 11.90
CA LYS A 86 -7.56 13.09 12.67
C LYS A 86 -8.10 14.22 11.77
N MET A 87 -7.43 14.50 10.65
CA MET A 87 -7.93 15.49 9.68
C MET A 87 -9.30 15.11 9.12
N ARG A 88 -9.52 13.82 8.80
CA ARG A 88 -10.82 13.34 8.31
C ARG A 88 -11.93 13.57 9.34
N PHE A 89 -11.67 13.32 10.62
CA PHE A 89 -12.63 13.60 11.69
C PHE A 89 -12.94 15.09 11.81
N GLU A 90 -11.93 15.95 11.75
CA GLU A 90 -12.12 17.41 11.81
C GLU A 90 -12.92 17.93 10.60
N VAL A 91 -12.63 17.44 9.39
CA VAL A 91 -13.34 17.83 8.16
C VAL A 91 -14.76 17.26 8.10
N ALA A 92 -14.98 16.04 8.61
CA ALA A 92 -16.30 15.40 8.56
C ALA A 92 -17.39 16.22 9.24
N HIS A 93 -17.06 16.94 10.32
CA HIS A 93 -18.01 17.83 10.99
C HIS A 93 -18.54 18.91 10.03
N PHE A 94 -17.65 19.63 9.35
CA PHE A 94 -18.02 20.70 8.44
C PHE A 94 -18.86 20.20 7.25
N VAL A 95 -18.48 19.06 6.68
CA VAL A 95 -19.18 18.49 5.52
C VAL A 95 -20.57 17.97 5.91
N LEU A 96 -20.70 17.33 7.08
CA LEU A 96 -21.99 16.81 7.53
C LEU A 96 -23.00 17.93 7.80
N GLU A 97 -22.56 19.05 8.38
CA GLU A 97 -23.43 20.20 8.66
C GLU A 97 -24.01 20.78 7.36
N GLU A 98 -23.17 21.00 6.34
CA GLU A 98 -23.59 21.50 5.03
C GLU A 98 -24.53 20.52 4.30
N VAL A 99 -24.25 19.22 4.37
CA VAL A 99 -25.10 18.19 3.75
C VAL A 99 -26.46 18.09 4.45
N ILE A 100 -26.51 18.23 5.78
CA ILE A 100 -27.75 18.24 6.55
C ILE A 100 -28.59 19.46 6.16
N GLU A 101 -28.00 20.66 6.14
CA GLU A 101 -28.70 21.88 5.70
C GLU A 101 -29.26 21.71 4.29
N MET A 102 -28.42 21.31 3.33
CA MET A 102 -28.85 21.11 1.94
C MET A 102 -29.97 20.07 1.82
N GLY A 103 -29.91 18.98 2.60
CA GLY A 103 -30.94 17.95 2.64
C GLY A 103 -32.28 18.47 3.18
N THR A 104 -32.26 19.24 4.28
CA THR A 104 -33.48 19.84 4.83
C THR A 104 -34.14 20.81 3.85
N ASP A 105 -33.32 21.55 3.11
CA ASP A 105 -33.77 22.56 2.16
C ASP A 105 -34.46 21.92 0.93
N VAL A 106 -33.95 20.78 0.47
CA VAL A 106 -34.57 19.98 -0.60
C VAL A 106 -35.91 19.39 -0.14
N VAL A 107 -35.95 18.81 1.07
CA VAL A 107 -37.19 18.24 1.65
C VAL A 107 -38.25 19.33 1.83
N PHE A 108 -37.87 20.51 2.32
CA PHE A 108 -38.79 21.63 2.52
C PHE A 108 -39.37 22.13 1.19
N LYS A 109 -38.54 22.25 0.15
CA LYS A 109 -39.00 22.65 -1.20
C LYS A 109 -39.99 21.63 -1.77
N ALA A 110 -39.73 20.34 -1.62
CA ALA A 110 -40.63 19.28 -2.05
C ALA A 110 -41.99 19.33 -1.31
N TRP A 111 -41.96 19.49 0.02
CA TRP A 111 -43.17 19.62 0.83
C TRP A 111 -44.01 20.84 0.42
N LYS A 112 -43.37 22.00 0.25
CA LYS A 112 -44.06 23.24 -0.13
C LYS A 112 -44.76 23.11 -1.48
N LYS A 113 -44.17 22.38 -2.43
CA LYS A 113 -44.80 22.11 -3.73
C LYS A 113 -46.03 21.21 -3.59
N ALA A 114 -45.90 20.11 -2.84
CA ALA A 114 -47.01 19.18 -2.58
C ALA A 114 -48.17 19.87 -1.84
N GLU A 115 -47.88 20.72 -0.87
CA GLU A 115 -48.88 21.47 -0.11
C GLU A 115 -49.66 22.47 -0.97
N LEU A 116 -48.96 23.10 -1.93
CA LEU A 116 -49.57 24.04 -2.86
C LEU A 116 -50.47 23.32 -3.88
N GLU A 117 -50.07 22.13 -4.33
CA GLU A 117 -50.91 21.25 -5.15
C GLU A 117 -52.14 20.78 -4.38
N ARG A 118 -52.00 20.40 -3.09
CA ARG A 118 -53.12 20.03 -2.22
C ARG A 118 -54.14 21.16 -2.08
N ARG A 119 -53.70 22.39 -1.77
CA ARG A 119 -54.58 23.56 -1.68
C ARG A 119 -55.27 23.90 -3.00
N LYS A 120 -54.60 23.71 -4.13
CA LYS A 120 -55.20 23.90 -5.45
C LYS A 120 -56.28 22.85 -5.71
N ALA A 121 -56.01 21.58 -5.40
CA ALA A 121 -56.97 20.50 -5.52
C ALA A 121 -58.19 20.70 -4.61
N GLU A 122 -57.99 21.13 -3.36
CA GLU A 122 -59.07 21.42 -2.43
C GLU A 122 -59.96 22.58 -2.90
N LYS A 123 -59.35 23.67 -3.40
CA LYS A 123 -60.12 24.78 -3.99
C LYS A 123 -60.84 24.39 -5.28
N ALA A 124 -60.23 23.54 -6.11
CA ALA A 124 -60.87 23.03 -7.31
C ALA A 124 -62.07 22.11 -6.96
N ALA A 125 -61.92 21.26 -5.94
CA ALA A 125 -62.99 20.42 -5.44
C ALA A 125 -64.15 21.23 -4.82
N GLN A 126 -63.85 22.30 -4.07
CA GLN A 126 -64.87 23.21 -3.54
C GLN A 126 -65.64 23.96 -4.63
N ARG A 127 -64.95 24.38 -5.70
CA ARG A 127 -65.60 25.01 -6.86
C ARG A 127 -66.47 24.02 -7.62
N ALA A 128 -65.96 22.83 -7.89
CA ALA A 128 -66.72 21.78 -8.56
C ALA A 128 -67.95 21.34 -7.75
N ALA A 129 -67.83 21.28 -6.41
CA ALA A 129 -68.97 20.98 -5.54
C ALA A 129 -70.01 22.12 -5.55
N LYS A 130 -69.57 23.38 -5.56
CA LYS A 130 -70.47 24.54 -5.60
C LYS A 130 -71.15 24.70 -6.98
N GLU A 131 -70.44 24.42 -8.06
CA GLU A 131 -71.00 24.38 -9.42
C GLU A 131 -72.02 23.24 -9.56
N ALA A 132 -71.76 22.07 -8.96
CA ALA A 132 -72.72 20.96 -8.94
C ALA A 132 -73.94 21.21 -8.03
N GLU A 133 -73.81 22.00 -6.96
CA GLU A 133 -74.95 22.47 -6.16
C GLU A 133 -75.78 23.51 -6.93
N GLU A 134 -75.15 24.46 -7.63
CA GLU A 134 -75.83 25.47 -8.45
C GLU A 134 -76.53 24.83 -9.68
N GLU A 135 -75.91 23.85 -10.35
CA GLU A 135 -76.56 23.09 -11.44
C GLU A 135 -77.72 22.21 -10.95
N GLY A 136 -77.70 21.75 -9.70
CA GLY A 136 -78.79 20.98 -9.09
C GLY A 136 -79.97 21.85 -8.63
N GLU A 137 -79.73 23.11 -8.24
CA GLU A 137 -80.79 24.08 -7.93
C GLU A 137 -81.46 24.62 -9.21
N ASP A 138 -80.71 24.78 -10.31
CA ASP A 138 -81.28 25.18 -11.63
C ASP A 138 -82.14 24.05 -12.27
N GLU A 139 -81.84 22.77 -12.01
CA GLU A 139 -82.70 21.64 -12.44
C GLU A 139 -83.98 21.49 -11.58
N GLU A 140 -83.99 21.97 -10.33
CA GLU A 140 -85.21 21.99 -9.49
C GLU A 140 -86.11 23.21 -9.75
N GLU A 141 -85.59 24.33 -10.30
CA GLU A 141 -86.41 25.50 -10.69
C GLU A 141 -87.04 25.41 -12.11
N GLU A 142 -86.65 24.45 -12.96
CA GLU A 142 -87.30 24.21 -14.27
C GLU A 142 -88.48 23.19 -14.24
N GLU A 143 -88.80 22.59 -13.08
CA GLU A 143 -89.88 21.57 -12.93
C GLU A 143 -91.17 22.03 -12.18
N ASP A 144 -91.41 23.34 -11.96
CA ASP A 144 -92.67 23.86 -11.33
C ASP A 144 -93.63 24.59 -12.29
#